data_AF-A0A5C8ZTC8-F1
#
_entry.id   AF-A0A5C8ZTC8-F1
#
_cell.length_a   1.000
_cell.length_b   1.000
_cell.length_c   1.000
_cell.angle_alpha   90.00
_cell.angle_beta   90.00
_cell.angle_gamma   90.00
#
_symmetry.space_group_name_H-M   'P 1'
#
loop_
_entity.id
_entity.type
_entity.pdbx_description
1 polymer ?
#
loop_
_entity_poly.entity_id
_entity_poly.type
_entity_poly.pdbx_seq_one_letter_code
_entity_poly.pdbx_strand_id
1 'polypeptide(L)' 'MAESQMPIPTPSPTPAEEDGPRLKAEDQAKVDAFLQRGVNSVERKPFRPFRLLLVLVAIVMGLSLFSQLLARWAGVY' A
#
# COMPACT_ATOMS: atom_id res chain seq x y z
N MET A 1 3.63 -31.96 -39.65
CA MET A 1 3.36 -31.45 -38.29
C MET A 1 3.09 -29.96 -38.43
N ALA A 2 1.82 -29.57 -38.48
CA ALA A 2 1.41 -28.17 -38.35
C ALA A 2 0.10 -28.19 -37.58
N GLU A 3 0.13 -27.60 -36.40
CA GLU A 3 -0.91 -27.57 -35.40
C GLU A 3 -2.10 -26.74 -35.92
N SER A 4 -3.25 -27.37 -36.18
CA SER A 4 -4.51 -26.65 -36.43
C SER A 4 -4.99 -26.04 -35.13
N GLN A 5 -4.41 -24.90 -34.78
CA GLN A 5 -4.89 -24.03 -33.72
C GLN A 5 -6.32 -23.62 -34.07
N MET A 6 -7.30 -24.06 -33.28
CA MET A 6 -8.68 -23.59 -33.43
C MET A 6 -8.69 -22.08 -33.23
N PRO A 7 -9.30 -21.30 -34.15
CA PRO A 7 -9.39 -19.86 -33.97
C PRO A 7 -10.19 -19.58 -32.70
N ILE A 8 -9.58 -18.88 -31.75
CA ILE A 8 -10.30 -18.27 -30.64
C ILE A 8 -11.45 -17.48 -31.28
N PRO A 9 -12.71 -17.64 -30.84
CA PRO A 9 -13.78 -16.79 -31.32
C PRO A 9 -13.42 -15.37 -30.94
N THR A 10 -12.87 -14.61 -31.89
CA THR A 10 -12.73 -13.18 -31.76
C THR A 10 -14.14 -12.68 -31.53
N PRO A 11 -14.46 -12.02 -30.40
CA PRO A 11 -15.75 -11.40 -30.26
C PRO A 11 -15.87 -10.46 -31.47
N SER A 12 -16.90 -10.66 -32.28
CA SER A 12 -17.23 -9.79 -33.40
C SER A 12 -17.06 -8.34 -32.93
N PRO A 13 -16.46 -7.43 -33.74
CA PRO A 13 -16.47 -6.01 -33.41
C PRO A 13 -17.94 -5.61 -33.30
N THR A 14 -18.41 -5.58 -32.06
CA THR A 14 -19.76 -5.19 -31.70
C THR A 14 -19.78 -3.68 -31.89
N PRO A 15 -20.91 -3.02 -32.20
CA PRO A 15 -20.96 -1.57 -32.47
C PRO A 15 -20.52 -0.64 -31.30
N ALA A 16 -19.86 -1.17 -30.28
CA ALA A 16 -19.34 -0.52 -29.09
C ALA A 16 -17.90 0.02 -29.24
N GLU A 17 -17.32 0.02 -30.45
CA GLU A 17 -16.18 0.88 -30.81
C GLU A 17 -16.65 2.28 -31.26
N GLU A 18 -17.72 2.80 -30.66
CA GLU A 18 -18.00 4.24 -30.67
C GLU A 18 -17.55 4.82 -29.32
N ASP A 19 -16.80 5.92 -29.39
CA ASP A 19 -16.35 6.77 -28.28
C ASP A 19 -17.52 7.32 -27.45
N GLY A 20 -18.21 6.44 -26.73
CA GLY A 20 -19.36 6.73 -25.89
C GLY A 20 -19.30 5.91 -24.60
N PRO A 21 -19.93 6.41 -23.50
CA PRO A 21 -19.88 5.75 -22.20
C PRO A 21 -20.27 4.27 -22.30
N ARG A 22 -19.33 3.39 -21.95
CA ARG A 22 -19.48 1.92 -21.99
C ARG A 22 -20.57 1.41 -21.04
N LEU A 23 -21.07 2.26 -20.15
CA LEU A 23 -22.15 1.99 -19.20
C LEU A 23 -23.29 3.01 -19.35
N LYS A 24 -24.52 2.56 -19.11
CA LYS A 24 -25.68 3.44 -18.96
C LYS A 24 -25.43 4.41 -17.79
N ALA A 25 -25.97 5.63 -17.90
CA ALA A 25 -25.76 6.69 -16.90
C ALA A 25 -26.10 6.24 -15.46
N GLU A 26 -27.12 5.40 -15.29
CA GLU A 26 -27.51 4.83 -13.99
C GLU A 26 -26.43 3.90 -13.40
N ASP A 27 -25.79 3.08 -14.24
CA ASP A 27 -24.76 2.15 -13.80
C ASP A 27 -23.44 2.88 -13.54
N GLN A 28 -23.15 3.92 -14.34
CA GLN A 28 -22.02 4.81 -14.10
C GLN A 28 -22.13 5.51 -12.73
N ALA A 29 -23.33 6.01 -12.39
CA ALA A 29 -23.56 6.64 -11.09
C ALA A 29 -23.34 5.69 -9.90
N LYS A 30 -23.67 4.40 -10.05
CA LYS A 30 -23.42 3.37 -9.03
C LYS A 30 -21.91 3.09 -8.87
N VAL A 31 -21.17 3.04 -9.98
CA VAL A 31 -19.71 2.88 -9.97
C VAL A 31 -19.04 4.09 -9.31
N ASP A 32 -19.43 5.30 -9.70
CA ASP A 32 -18.86 6.54 -9.15
C ASP A 32 -19.11 6.64 -7.65
N ALA A 33 -20.33 6.33 -7.19
CA ALA A 33 -20.69 6.30 -5.78
C ALA A 33 -19.98 5.19 -4.98
N PHE A 34 -19.54 4.12 -5.64
CA PHE A 34 -18.74 3.06 -5.03
C PHE A 34 -17.26 3.48 -4.91
N LEU A 35 -16.71 4.08 -5.96
CA LEU A 35 -15.32 4.58 -5.99
C LEU A 35 -15.09 5.73 -5.01
N GLN A 36 -16.05 6.66 -4.89
CA GLN A 36 -15.99 7.77 -3.93
C GLN A 36 -16.04 7.30 -2.48
N ARG A 37 -16.61 6.12 -2.21
CA ARG A 37 -16.79 5.59 -0.85
C ARG A 37 -15.49 5.12 -0.20
N GLY A 38 -14.36 5.13 -0.92
CA GLY A 38 -13.01 5.03 -0.37
C GLY A 38 -12.87 4.00 0.75
N VAL A 39 -12.82 2.71 0.42
CA VAL A 39 -12.83 1.57 1.36
C VAL A 39 -11.58 1.45 2.28
N ASN A 40 -10.79 2.51 2.46
CA ASN A 40 -9.62 2.51 3.35
C ASN A 40 -9.32 3.89 3.98
N SER A 41 -10.33 4.76 4.12
CA SER A 41 -10.15 6.01 4.88
C SER A 41 -10.39 5.74 6.37
N VAL A 42 -9.33 5.36 7.08
CA VAL A 42 -9.32 5.31 8.55
C VAL A 42 -8.82 6.66 9.04
N GLU A 43 -9.35 7.18 10.16
CA GLU A 43 -8.73 8.32 10.87
C GLU A 43 -7.33 7.93 11.35
N ARG A 44 -6.33 8.13 10.48
CA ARG A 44 -4.94 7.81 10.79
C ARG A 44 -4.38 8.95 11.63
N LYS A 45 -4.01 8.64 12.87
CA LYS A 45 -3.18 9.55 13.68
C LYS A 45 -1.96 9.95 12.83
N PRO A 46 -1.63 11.25 12.69
CA PRO A 46 -0.53 11.68 11.86
C PRO A 46 0.75 10.97 12.30
N PHE A 47 1.41 10.31 11.36
CA PHE A 47 2.65 9.59 11.63
C PHE A 47 3.72 10.62 12.04
N ARG A 48 4.34 10.41 13.19
CA ARG A 48 5.37 11.31 13.75
C ARG A 48 6.75 10.63 13.67
N PRO A 49 7.40 10.61 12.48
CA PRO A 49 8.63 9.83 12.26
C PRO A 49 9.76 10.20 13.22
N PHE A 50 9.94 11.50 13.48
CA PHE A 50 10.99 11.98 14.38
C PHE A 50 10.80 11.53 15.83
N ARG A 51 9.56 11.37 16.30
CA ARG A 51 9.31 10.86 17.66
C ARG A 51 9.79 9.42 17.80
N LEU A 52 9.49 8.58 16.81
CA LEU A 52 9.92 7.18 16.80
C LEU A 52 11.45 7.08 16.75
N LEU A 53 12.09 7.91 15.92
CA LEU A 53 13.55 7.97 15.83
C LEU A 53 14.20 8.43 17.14
N LEU A 54 13.63 9.44 17.82
CA LEU A 54 14.14 9.92 19.10
C LEU A 54 14.07 8.83 20.18
N VAL A 55 12.96 8.10 20.24
CA VAL A 55 12.81 6.95 21.17
C VAL A 55 13.86 5.88 20.88
N LEU A 56 14.07 5.53 19.62
CA LEU A 56 15.10 4.56 19.23
C LEU A 56 16.50 5.00 19.69
N VAL A 57 16.88 6.24 19.38
CA VAL A 57 18.18 6.81 19.77
C VAL A 57 18.34 6.80 21.29
N ALA A 58 17.30 7.19 22.03
CA ALA A 58 17.34 7.20 23.49
C ALA A 58 17.58 5.80 24.08
N ILE A 59 16.93 4.77 23.52
CA ILE A 59 17.12 3.39 23.96
C ILE A 59 18.55 2.92 23.67
N VAL A 60 19.04 3.11 22.44
CA VAL A 60 20.39 2.68 22.05
C VAL A 60 21.44 3.37 22.91
N MET A 61 21.35 4.70 23.05
CA MET A 61 22.27 5.46 23.89
C MET A 61 22.20 5.02 25.36
N GLY A 62 20.99 4.79 25.88
CA GLY A 62 20.79 4.30 27.25
C GLY A 62 21.45 2.95 27.48
N LEU A 63 21.26 1.99 26.57
CA LEU A 63 21.90 0.67 26.66
C LEU A 63 23.42 0.76 26.51
N SER A 64 23.94 1.61 25.63
CA SER A 64 25.39 1.85 25.49
C SER A 64 26.00 2.41 26.77
N LEU A 65 25.40 3.44 27.36
CA LEU A 65 25.86 4.02 28.63
C LEU A 65 25.75 3.01 29.77
N PHE A 66 24.64 2.27 29.83
CA PHE A 66 24.42 1.26 30.85
C PHE A 66 25.46 0.14 30.77
N SER A 67 25.77 -0.34 29.57
CA SER A 67 26.82 -1.34 29.33
C SER A 67 28.19 -0.84 29.80
N GLN A 68 28.54 0.41 29.50
CA GLN A 68 29.80 1.01 29.96
C GLN A 68 29.85 1.18 31.49
N LEU A 69 28.72 1.54 32.12
CA LEU A 69 28.63 1.68 33.57
C LEU A 69 28.87 0.34 34.26
N LEU A 70 28.26 -0.74 33.75
CA LEU A 70 28.49 -2.09 34.23
C LEU A 70 29.94 -2.53 34.05
N ALA A 71 30.55 -2.25 32.89
CA ALA A 71 31.96 -2.55 32.66
C ALA A 71 32.88 -1.83 33.66
N ARG A 72 32.59 -0.56 33.99
CA ARG A 72 33.33 0.21 35.00
C ARG A 72 33.16 -0.35 36.40
N TRP A 73 31.95 -0.75 36.78
CA TRP A 73 31.69 -1.36 38.10
C TRP A 73 32.29 -2.76 38.24
N ALA A 74 32.32 -3.52 37.14
CA ALA A 74 32.96 -4.83 37.10
C ALA A 74 34.50 -4.75 37.11
N GLY A 75 35.08 -3.55 37.04
CA GLY A 75 36.54 -3.35 37.00
C GLY A 75 37.17 -3.82 35.68
N VAL A 76 36.38 -3.92 34.61
CA VAL A 76 36.86 -4.33 33.28
C VAL A 76 37.31 -3.09 32.52
N TYR A 77 38.44 -2.52 32.92
CA TYR A 77 39.22 -1.52 32.18
C TYR A 77 40.68 -1.55 32.64
#